data_AF-M0QNL4-F1
#
_entry.id   AF-M0QNL4-F1
#
_cell.length_a   1.000
_cell.length_b   1.000
_cell.length_c   1.000
_cell.angle_alpha   90.00
_cell.angle_beta   90.00
_cell.angle_gamma   90.00
#
_symmetry.space_group_name_H-M   'P 1'
#
loop_
_entity.id
_entity.type
_entity.pdbx_description
1 polymer ?
#
loop_
_entity_poly.entity_id
_entity_poly.type
_entity_poly.pdbx_seq_one_letter_code
_entity_poly.pdbx_strand_id
1 'polypeptide(L)'
;MHVPFSDDELEEFYRRIEARTAAQVGRRVPRHRRPLLACPTPDKEAYRDEESARSGVYRIRERSRGDLRLRIYHCACGSWHITSSPDLWFRR
;
A
#
# COMPACT_ATOMS: atom_id res chain seq x y z
N MET A 1 21.39 31.85 -3.85
CA MET A 1 22.42 31.14 -3.07
C MET A 1 21.69 30.12 -2.21
N HIS A 2 21.66 28.85 -2.64
CA HIS A 2 21.09 27.75 -1.85
C HIS A 2 22.18 27.30 -0.89
N VAL A 3 22.02 27.56 0.41
CA VAL A 3 22.92 27.02 1.43
C VAL A 3 22.72 25.49 1.45
N PRO A 4 23.73 24.66 1.13
CA PRO A 4 23.67 23.28 1.54
C PRO A 4 23.67 23.29 3.08
N PHE A 5 22.72 22.61 3.69
CA PHE A 5 22.74 22.38 5.13
C PHE A 5 24.14 21.94 5.56
N SER A 6 24.61 22.44 6.68
CA SER A 6 25.85 21.91 7.27
C SER A 6 25.65 20.43 7.63
N ASP A 7 26.76 19.66 7.71
CA ASP A 7 26.70 18.23 7.98
C ASP A 7 25.97 17.94 9.32
N ASP A 8 26.18 18.80 10.32
CA ASP A 8 25.50 18.74 11.62
C ASP A 8 23.99 19.01 11.53
N GLU A 9 23.57 20.02 10.76
CA GLU A 9 22.14 20.32 10.55
C GLU A 9 21.43 19.20 9.77
N LEU A 10 22.15 18.58 8.84
CA LEU A 10 21.65 17.44 8.08
C LEU A 10 21.47 16.22 8.99
N GLU A 11 22.42 15.96 9.87
CA GLU A 11 22.34 14.86 10.83
C GLU A 11 21.18 15.07 11.83
N GLU A 12 21.02 16.28 12.37
CA GLU A 12 19.91 16.62 13.26
C GLU A 12 18.54 16.44 12.56
N PHE A 13 18.45 16.85 11.30
CA PHE A 13 17.26 16.66 10.48
C PHE A 13 16.92 15.18 10.32
N TYR A 14 17.89 14.33 9.98
CA TYR A 14 17.67 12.89 9.84
C TYR A 14 17.26 12.24 11.16
N ARG A 15 17.94 12.54 12.29
CA ARG A 15 17.56 12.02 13.61
C ARG A 15 16.13 12.36 14.00
N ARG A 16 15.67 13.58 13.68
CA ARG A 16 14.29 14.02 13.95
C ARG A 16 13.26 13.23 13.14
N ILE A 17 13.55 12.92 11.86
CA ILE A 17 12.68 12.12 11.00
C ILE A 17 12.64 10.66 11.48
N GLU A 18 13.78 10.09 11.84
CA GLU A 18 13.87 8.73 12.36
C GLU A 18 13.12 8.56 13.68
N ALA A 19 13.24 9.51 14.63
CA ALA A 19 12.54 9.47 15.90
C ALA A 19 11.00 9.51 15.73
N ARG A 20 10.50 10.36 14.81
CA ARG A 20 9.07 10.44 14.49
C ARG A 20 8.56 9.16 13.84
N THR A 21 9.34 8.60 12.92
CA THR A 21 9.01 7.34 12.24
C THR A 21 8.99 6.18 13.24
N ALA A 22 10.00 6.08 14.11
CA ALA A 22 10.09 5.05 15.13
C ALA A 22 8.90 5.07 16.12
N ALA A 23 8.47 6.26 16.55
CA ALA A 23 7.31 6.42 17.43
C ALA A 23 5.98 5.99 16.77
N GLN A 24 5.89 6.04 15.43
CA GLN A 24 4.68 5.72 14.68
C GLN A 24 4.57 4.23 14.33
N VAL A 25 5.68 3.48 14.35
CA VAL A 25 5.74 2.03 14.03
C VAL A 25 5.05 1.17 15.11
N GLY A 26 4.90 1.65 16.35
CA GLY A 26 4.30 0.88 17.46
C GLY A 26 2.79 1.03 17.67
N ARG A 27 2.09 1.91 16.94
CA ARG A 27 0.72 2.35 17.29
C ARG A 27 -0.34 2.18 16.21
N ARG A 28 -0.18 1.22 15.31
CA ARG A 28 -1.21 0.86 14.33
C ARG A 28 -1.81 -0.49 14.70
N VAL A 29 -2.90 -0.47 15.45
CA VAL A 29 -3.82 -1.62 15.56
C VAL A 29 -5.06 -1.31 14.71
N PRO A 30 -5.16 -1.80 13.47
CA PRO A 30 -6.38 -1.60 12.71
C PRO A 30 -7.40 -2.64 13.13
N ARG A 31 -8.53 -2.17 13.66
CA ARG A 31 -9.74 -2.97 13.83
C ARG A 31 -10.03 -3.67 12.51
N HIS A 32 -9.95 -5.00 12.49
CA HIS A 32 -10.46 -5.79 11.37
C HIS A 32 -11.93 -5.42 11.18
N ARG A 33 -12.28 -4.71 10.10
CA ARG A 33 -13.65 -4.69 9.61
C ARG A 33 -13.94 -6.14 9.21
N ARG A 34 -14.79 -6.84 9.97
CA ARG A 34 -15.31 -8.14 9.56
C ARG A 34 -15.92 -7.99 8.15
N PRO A 35 -15.53 -8.81 7.17
CA PRO A 35 -16.19 -8.80 5.86
C PRO A 35 -17.68 -9.06 6.05
N LEU A 36 -18.54 -8.21 5.47
CA LEU A 36 -19.99 -8.41 5.49
C LEU A 36 -20.43 -9.56 4.56
N LEU A 37 -19.56 -9.97 3.62
CA LEU A 37 -19.79 -11.03 2.64
C LEU A 37 -18.48 -11.80 2.42
N ALA A 38 -18.58 -13.10 2.12
CA ALA A 38 -17.44 -13.90 1.67
C ALA A 38 -16.86 -13.26 0.38
N CYS A 39 -15.53 -13.15 0.30
CA CYS A 39 -14.90 -12.51 -0.85
C CYS A 39 -15.27 -13.27 -2.15
N PRO A 40 -15.75 -12.58 -3.19
CA PRO A 40 -16.05 -13.22 -4.48
C PRO A 40 -14.80 -13.79 -5.16
N THR A 41 -13.60 -13.37 -4.74
CA THR A 41 -12.31 -13.84 -5.26
C THR A 41 -11.40 -14.22 -4.09
N PRO A 42 -11.63 -15.39 -3.44
CA PRO A 42 -10.88 -15.81 -2.26
C PRO A 42 -9.42 -16.16 -2.55
N ASP A 43 -9.10 -16.44 -3.82
CA ASP A 43 -7.76 -16.72 -4.35
C ASP A 43 -6.87 -15.47 -4.47
N LYS A 44 -7.46 -14.26 -4.46
CA LYS A 44 -6.71 -13.02 -4.61
C LYS A 44 -6.23 -12.47 -3.29
N GLU A 45 -5.01 -11.94 -3.28
CA GLU A 45 -4.43 -11.28 -2.12
C GLU A 45 -5.30 -10.10 -1.67
N ALA A 46 -5.65 -10.08 -0.38
CA ALA A 46 -6.50 -9.08 0.24
C ALA A 46 -5.65 -8.05 1.00
N TYR A 47 -5.65 -6.83 0.50
CA TYR A 47 -4.98 -5.70 1.14
C TYR A 47 -5.94 -4.93 2.04
N ARG A 48 -5.41 -4.46 3.16
CA ARG A 48 -6.18 -3.69 4.15
C ARG A 48 -6.56 -2.30 3.65
N ASP A 49 -5.66 -1.66 2.93
CA ASP A 49 -5.75 -0.27 2.49
C ASP A 49 -5.18 -0.12 1.07
N GLU A 50 -5.54 0.98 0.42
CA GLU A 50 -5.18 1.24 -0.97
C GLU A 50 -3.66 1.37 -1.14
N GLU A 51 -2.96 1.93 -0.16
CA GLU A 51 -1.50 2.11 -0.19
C GLU A 51 -0.77 0.76 -0.16
N SER A 52 -1.24 -0.18 0.66
CA SER A 52 -0.75 -1.56 0.67
C SER A 52 -0.98 -2.24 -0.68
N ALA A 53 -2.14 -2.04 -1.31
CA ALA A 53 -2.42 -2.56 -2.65
C ALA A 53 -1.53 -1.91 -3.73
N ARG A 54 -1.26 -0.60 -3.64
CA ARG A 54 -0.31 0.09 -4.54
C ARG A 54 1.10 -0.47 -4.40
N SER A 55 1.54 -0.70 -3.17
CA SER A 55 2.82 -1.35 -2.89
C SER A 55 2.89 -2.76 -3.49
N GLY A 56 1.79 -3.51 -3.43
CA GLY A 56 1.66 -4.81 -4.11
C GLY A 56 1.82 -4.70 -5.62
N VAL A 57 1.20 -3.70 -6.26
CA VAL A 57 1.36 -3.44 -7.71
C VAL A 57 2.82 -3.19 -8.07
N TYR A 58 3.55 -2.39 -7.29
CA TYR A 58 4.97 -2.14 -7.53
C TYR A 58 5.80 -3.43 -7.47
N ARG A 59 5.60 -4.27 -6.44
CA ARG A 59 6.29 -5.57 -6.32
C ARG A 59 6.00 -6.51 -7.50
N ILE A 60 4.76 -6.56 -7.94
CA ILE A 60 4.37 -7.41 -9.09
C ILE A 60 5.04 -6.87 -10.37
N ARG A 61 5.04 -5.56 -10.58
CA ARG A 61 5.68 -4.95 -11.75
C ARG A 61 7.19 -5.19 -11.78
N GLU A 62 7.86 -5.08 -10.65
CA GLU A 62 9.28 -5.37 -10.52
C GLU A 62 9.59 -6.81 -10.95
N ARG A 63 8.79 -7.76 -10.46
CA ARG A 63 8.94 -9.18 -10.84
C ARG A 63 8.58 -9.46 -12.31
N SER A 64 7.60 -8.75 -12.86
CA SER A 64 7.07 -8.98 -14.22
C SER A 64 7.69 -8.09 -15.29
N ARG A 65 8.80 -7.38 -15.02
CA ARG A 65 9.46 -6.44 -15.95
C ARG A 65 8.52 -5.36 -16.51
N GLY A 66 7.56 -4.90 -15.70
CA GLY A 66 6.76 -3.69 -15.97
C GLY A 66 5.62 -3.78 -16.99
N ASP A 67 5.44 -4.89 -17.71
CA ASP A 67 4.47 -4.95 -18.83
C ASP A 67 3.00 -5.12 -18.38
N LEU A 68 2.76 -5.44 -17.10
CA LEU A 68 1.40 -5.66 -16.60
C LEU A 68 0.67 -4.35 -16.28
N ARG A 69 -0.46 -4.15 -16.98
CA ARG A 69 -1.46 -3.13 -16.68
C ARG A 69 -2.31 -3.52 -15.47
N LEU A 70 -1.72 -3.43 -14.30
CA LEU A 70 -2.39 -3.70 -13.03
C LEU A 70 -3.27 -2.54 -12.58
N ARG A 71 -4.41 -2.87 -11.97
CA ARG A 71 -5.36 -1.94 -11.36
C ARG A 71 -5.71 -2.38 -9.95
N ILE A 72 -6.15 -1.43 -9.15
CA ILE A 72 -6.55 -1.62 -7.76
C ILE A 72 -8.05 -1.34 -7.65
N TYR A 73 -8.78 -2.16 -6.91
CA TYR A 73 -10.19 -1.97 -6.65
C TYR A 73 -10.56 -2.29 -5.21
N HIS A 74 -11.60 -1.64 -4.70
CA HIS A 74 -12.20 -1.95 -3.41
C HIS A 74 -13.32 -2.98 -3.60
N CYS A 75 -13.18 -4.15 -2.97
CA CYS A 75 -14.09 -5.27 -3.13
C CYS A 75 -15.26 -5.21 -2.16
N ALA A 76 -16.36 -5.91 -2.49
CA ALA A 76 -17.53 -6.06 -1.63
C ALA A 76 -17.22 -6.73 -0.27
N CYS A 77 -16.13 -7.48 -0.16
CA CYS A 77 -15.65 -8.03 1.12
C CYS A 77 -15.06 -6.97 2.06
N GLY A 78 -14.83 -5.73 1.57
CA GLY A 78 -14.22 -4.65 2.35
C GLY A 78 -12.70 -4.60 2.30
N SER A 79 -12.06 -5.41 1.45
CA SER A 79 -10.61 -5.38 1.20
C SER A 79 -10.28 -4.78 -0.17
N TRP A 80 -9.05 -4.30 -0.30
CA TRP A 80 -8.47 -3.84 -1.56
C TRP A 80 -7.80 -5.01 -2.27
N HIS A 81 -7.98 -5.12 -3.58
CA HIS A 81 -7.40 -6.18 -4.39
C HIS A 81 -6.78 -5.62 -5.67
N ILE A 82 -5.87 -6.39 -6.26
CA ILE A 82 -5.21 -6.08 -7.52
C ILE A 82 -5.77 -6.97 -8.63
N THR A 83 -5.90 -6.41 -9.84
CA THR A 83 -6.23 -7.17 -11.04
C THR A 83 -5.33 -6.78 -12.20
N SER A 84 -5.14 -7.70 -13.15
CA SER A 84 -4.63 -7.44 -14.49
C SER A 84 -5.73 -7.32 -15.55
N SER A 85 -6.99 -7.63 -15.20
CA SER A 85 -8.09 -7.64 -16.15
C SER A 85 -8.63 -6.22 -16.38
N PRO A 86 -8.83 -5.80 -17.65
CA PRO A 86 -9.43 -4.51 -17.97
C PRO A 86 -10.93 -4.45 -17.65
N ASP A 87 -11.59 -5.61 -17.63
CA ASP A 87 -12.99 -5.82 -17.28
C ASP A 87 -13.09 -6.20 -15.80
N LEU A 88 -13.37 -5.24 -14.92
CA LEU A 88 -13.84 -5.54 -13.57
C LEU A 88 -15.22 -4.91 -13.38
N TRP A 89 -16.21 -5.52 -14.02
CA TRP A 89 -17.55 -5.53 -13.48
C TRP A 89 -17.67 -6.85 -12.70
N PHE A 90 -17.73 -6.76 -11.37
CA PHE A 90 -18.18 -7.90 -10.58
C PHE A 90 -19.62 -8.17 -11.02
N ARG A 91 -19.83 -9.23 -11.81
CA ARG A 91 -21.15 -9.70 -12.24
C ARG A 91 -22.05 -9.78 -10.99
N ARG A 92 -23.15 -9.03 -11.09
CA ARG A 92 -24.24 -8.93 -10.13
C ARG A 92 -24.94 -10.26 -9.94
#